data_AF-A0A8S4A5Q0-F1
#
_entry.id   AF-A0A8S4A5Q0-F1
#
_cell.length_a   1.000
_cell.length_b   1.000
_cell.length_c   1.000
_cell.angle_alpha   90.00
_cell.angle_beta   90.00
_cell.angle_gamma   90.00
#
_symmetry.space_group_name_H-M   'P 1'
#
loop_
_entity.id
_entity.type
_entity.pdbx_description
1 polymer ?
#
loop_
_entity_poly.entity_id
_entity_poly.type
_entity_poly.pdbx_seq_one_letter_code
_entity_poly.pdbx_strand_id
1 'polypeptide(L)'
;MEVCCSPSGRHMYNKLVHLCCRHFQLCSTTVTGIPMKEEQNASSSANYDVELLHPAAAHDDMFKNEHAEGLVIPSKEGLPLETAPLRWCTPKSSVVELHNCSAAYRICPVDVNSRPSSCLTNFLISGRAVMLEQPRKSGAKVISHMLAAHGGEIFIHSIPTSRSILEDPPSISEGCGGRVTDYRITDFGEFMKENRLAPSTPALLEKCRNKKPYTLALAHLEKSSRFWPLVMSDTILFNIDLQNIISPLPQLLLNDTLTDDETLECKKVILRVVGMEAKNDPLPGTSLGSRGKGPKREEQYRQLWAELETLVRAYSDTSPQHVKILECLLECKKPGEDTVLLTKKGGSKRDEKPGHLPDVEQSWRDLDRFQQMTEREKQEALQGEKIFESPAPKKLKSEELLMRSGGQTLLSMWNSRLKTIQAKRTHEFDGRQQNEGNKAKLYIHLGDTNSQDQNAPSGILKQ
;
A
#
# COMPACT_ATOMS: atom_id res chain seq x y z
N MET A 1 -34.04 37.33 -12.66
CA MET A 1 -34.93 36.19 -12.98
C MET A 1 -34.75 35.91 -14.46
N GLU A 2 -34.21 34.74 -14.85
CA GLU A 2 -34.10 34.33 -16.25
C GLU A 2 -35.28 33.40 -16.56
N VAL A 3 -36.12 33.76 -17.54
CA VAL A 3 -37.25 32.93 -17.98
C VAL A 3 -36.87 32.29 -19.31
N CYS A 4 -36.96 30.97 -19.38
CA CYS A 4 -36.68 30.20 -20.59
C CYS A 4 -37.96 29.51 -21.08
N CYS A 5 -38.33 29.71 -22.34
CA CYS A 5 -39.42 28.98 -23.00
C CYS A 5 -38.83 27.82 -23.83
N SER A 6 -39.34 26.61 -23.66
CA SER A 6 -38.95 25.44 -24.45
C SER A 6 -40.15 24.52 -24.68
N PRO A 7 -40.29 23.90 -25.86
CA PRO A 7 -41.22 22.80 -26.06
C PRO A 7 -40.97 21.66 -25.06
N SER A 8 -42.02 20.91 -24.72
CA SER A 8 -41.95 19.74 -23.86
C SER A 8 -41.16 18.58 -24.52
N GLY A 9 -40.84 17.54 -23.74
CA GLY A 9 -40.11 16.36 -24.23
C GLY A 9 -38.62 16.61 -24.40
N ARG A 10 -38.05 16.22 -25.55
CA ARG A 10 -36.59 16.27 -25.80
C ARG A 10 -36.01 17.69 -25.71
N HIS A 11 -36.74 18.70 -26.17
CA HIS A 11 -36.27 20.09 -26.13
C HIS A 11 -36.09 20.59 -24.68
N MET A 12 -37.06 20.29 -23.81
CA MET A 12 -36.97 20.60 -22.38
C MET A 12 -35.80 19.86 -21.72
N TYR A 13 -35.60 18.58 -22.04
CA TYR A 13 -34.43 17.82 -21.57
C TYR A 13 -33.11 18.49 -22.00
N ASN A 14 -32.95 18.82 -23.28
CA ASN A 14 -31.74 19.48 -23.78
C ASN A 14 -31.50 20.83 -23.10
N LYS A 15 -32.56 21.60 -22.84
CA LYS A 15 -32.47 22.87 -22.13
C LYS A 15 -32.04 22.70 -20.68
N LEU A 16 -32.55 21.68 -19.98
CA LEU A 16 -32.16 21.37 -18.61
C LEU A 16 -30.69 20.93 -18.53
N VAL A 17 -30.24 20.07 -19.44
CA VAL A 17 -28.83 19.65 -19.51
C VAL A 17 -27.92 20.86 -19.72
N HIS A 18 -28.28 21.75 -20.64
CA HIS A 18 -27.54 23.00 -20.86
C HIS A 18 -27.48 23.89 -19.62
N LEU A 19 -28.59 24.06 -18.90
CA LEU A 19 -28.63 24.82 -17.66
C LEU A 19 -27.76 24.17 -16.57
N CYS A 20 -27.77 22.83 -16.45
CA CYS A 20 -26.88 22.10 -15.56
C CYS A 20 -25.41 22.37 -15.89
N CYS A 21 -25.02 22.28 -17.17
CA CYS A 21 -23.66 22.59 -17.60
C CYS A 21 -23.25 24.02 -17.25
N ARG A 22 -24.13 24.99 -17.48
CA ARG A 22 -23.88 26.40 -17.14
C ARG A 22 -23.77 26.63 -15.63
N HIS A 23 -24.66 26.04 -14.83
CA HIS A 23 -24.70 26.24 -13.38
C HIS A 23 -23.51 25.60 -12.65
N PHE A 24 -23.06 24.43 -13.13
CA PHE A 24 -21.97 23.67 -12.50
C PHE A 24 -20.63 23.78 -13.25
N GLN A 25 -20.54 24.63 -14.27
CA GLN A 25 -19.35 24.80 -15.11
C GLN A 25 -18.86 23.46 -15.68
N LEU A 26 -19.79 22.69 -16.25
CA LEU A 26 -19.49 21.40 -16.87
C LEU A 26 -19.19 21.59 -18.34
N CYS A 27 -18.28 20.77 -18.85
CA CYS A 27 -18.03 20.59 -20.28
C CYS A 27 -18.34 19.14 -20.68
N SER A 28 -18.28 18.87 -21.98
CA SER A 28 -18.55 17.57 -22.55
C SER A 28 -17.30 17.00 -23.24
N THR A 29 -17.06 15.70 -23.03
CA THR A 29 -16.09 14.91 -23.79
C THR A 29 -16.82 13.76 -24.47
N THR A 30 -16.64 13.62 -25.78
CA THR A 30 -17.12 12.47 -26.55
C THR A 30 -15.97 11.47 -26.71
N VAL A 31 -16.07 10.33 -26.03
CA VAL A 31 -15.14 9.22 -26.20
C VAL A 31 -15.51 8.48 -27.48
N THR A 32 -14.63 8.48 -28.47
CA THR A 32 -14.87 7.93 -29.80
C THR A 32 -14.10 6.64 -30.05
N GLY A 33 -14.58 5.84 -31.00
CA GLY A 33 -13.85 4.65 -31.46
C GLY A 33 -13.78 3.53 -30.42
N ILE A 34 -14.79 3.42 -29.56
CA ILE A 34 -14.88 2.40 -28.52
C ILE A 34 -15.12 1.03 -29.21
N PRO A 35 -14.20 0.07 -29.08
CA PRO A 35 -14.37 -1.24 -29.70
C PRO A 35 -15.41 -2.05 -28.91
N MET A 36 -16.53 -2.39 -29.56
CA MET A 36 -17.56 -3.24 -28.96
C MET A 36 -17.75 -4.51 -29.79
N LYS A 37 -17.95 -5.64 -29.10
CA LYS A 37 -18.35 -6.89 -29.72
C LYS A 37 -19.87 -6.93 -29.83
N GLU A 38 -20.40 -7.11 -31.04
CA GLU A 38 -21.84 -7.28 -31.25
C GLU A 38 -22.23 -8.73 -30.90
N GLU A 39 -23.28 -8.88 -30.08
CA GLU A 39 -23.72 -10.22 -29.63
C GLU A 39 -24.44 -11.01 -30.73
N GLN A 40 -25.02 -10.34 -31.73
CA GLN A 40 -25.77 -10.98 -32.81
C GLN A 40 -24.96 -11.23 -34.08
N ASN A 41 -23.80 -10.58 -34.25
CA ASN A 41 -22.89 -10.81 -35.38
C ASN A 41 -21.44 -10.76 -34.91
N ALA A 42 -20.85 -11.92 -34.61
CA ALA A 42 -19.46 -12.03 -34.15
C ALA A 42 -18.40 -11.60 -35.20
N SER A 43 -18.82 -11.30 -36.43
CA SER A 43 -17.99 -10.86 -37.55
C SER A 43 -18.05 -9.35 -37.84
N SER A 44 -18.92 -8.57 -37.18
CA SER A 44 -18.94 -7.11 -37.27
C SER A 44 -18.60 -6.45 -35.93
N SER A 45 -17.56 -5.62 -35.92
CA SER A 45 -17.27 -4.69 -34.83
C SER A 45 -17.82 -3.32 -35.19
N ALA A 46 -18.73 -2.79 -34.39
CA ALA A 46 -19.18 -1.41 -34.51
C ALA A 46 -18.39 -0.52 -33.53
N ASN A 47 -18.00 0.66 -34.00
CA ASN A 47 -17.40 1.69 -33.17
C ASN A 47 -18.50 2.59 -32.63
N TYR A 48 -18.55 2.72 -31.30
CA TYR A 48 -19.51 3.58 -30.63
C TYR A 48 -18.83 4.79 -30.03
N ASP A 49 -19.62 5.85 -29.89
CA ASP A 49 -19.21 7.07 -29.20
C ASP A 49 -20.04 7.22 -27.92
N VAL A 50 -19.40 7.67 -26.83
CA VAL A 50 -20.07 7.93 -25.55
C VAL A 50 -19.74 9.33 -25.09
N GLU A 51 -20.78 10.13 -24.82
CA GLU A 51 -20.65 11.49 -24.32
C GLU A 51 -20.67 11.54 -22.79
N LEU A 52 -19.69 12.23 -22.22
CA LEU A 52 -19.45 12.34 -20.78
C LEU A 52 -19.43 13.81 -20.37
N LEU A 53 -20.18 14.15 -19.32
CA LEU A 53 -20.11 15.43 -18.64
C LEU A 53 -19.15 15.39 -17.47
N HIS A 54 -18.39 16.46 -17.30
CA HIS A 54 -17.47 16.65 -16.16
C HIS A 54 -17.12 18.14 -16.01
N PRO A 55 -16.53 18.58 -14.89
CA PRO A 55 -16.03 19.94 -14.72
C PRO A 55 -15.16 20.40 -15.89
N ALA A 56 -15.35 21.65 -16.34
CA ALA A 56 -14.62 22.27 -17.44
C ALA A 56 -13.11 22.29 -17.22
N ALA A 57 -12.68 22.37 -15.96
CA ALA A 57 -11.27 22.36 -15.55
C ALA A 57 -10.49 21.11 -16.02
N ALA A 58 -11.17 20.02 -16.35
CA ALA A 58 -10.53 18.84 -16.95
C ALA A 58 -9.80 19.18 -18.26
N HIS A 59 -10.30 20.16 -19.01
CA HIS A 59 -9.76 20.55 -20.31
C HIS A 59 -8.80 21.74 -20.27
N ASP A 60 -8.50 22.30 -19.10
CA ASP A 60 -7.65 23.50 -18.97
C ASP A 60 -6.29 23.32 -19.67
N ASP A 61 -5.63 22.19 -19.46
CA ASP A 61 -4.33 21.90 -20.08
C ASP A 61 -4.44 21.53 -21.56
N MET A 62 -5.61 21.07 -22.00
CA MET A 62 -5.87 20.76 -23.40
C MET A 62 -6.01 22.02 -24.24
N PHE A 63 -6.72 23.04 -23.74
CA PHE A 63 -6.99 24.28 -24.47
C PHE A 63 -5.89 25.35 -24.35
N LYS A 64 -4.95 25.21 -23.40
CA LYS A 64 -3.76 26.08 -23.33
C LYS A 64 -2.78 25.87 -24.49
N ASN A 65 -2.82 24.71 -25.15
CA ASN A 65 -1.92 24.39 -26.24
C ASN A 65 -2.47 24.89 -27.58
N GLU A 66 -1.61 25.49 -28.42
CA GLU A 66 -1.94 26.03 -29.76
C GLU A 66 -2.56 25.00 -30.73
N HIS A 67 -2.54 23.72 -30.37
CA HIS A 67 -3.06 22.61 -31.16
C HIS A 67 -4.54 22.29 -30.87
N ALA A 68 -5.21 23.12 -30.07
CA ALA A 68 -6.61 22.95 -29.68
C ALA A 68 -7.61 23.61 -30.65
N GLU A 69 -7.14 24.34 -31.67
CA GLU A 69 -8.02 24.98 -32.66
C GLU A 69 -8.89 23.95 -33.39
N GLY A 70 -10.22 24.07 -33.23
CA GLY A 70 -11.21 23.18 -33.86
C GLY A 70 -11.34 21.80 -33.19
N LEU A 71 -10.83 21.62 -31.97
CA LEU A 71 -10.92 20.36 -31.22
C LEU A 71 -12.29 20.14 -30.55
N VAL A 72 -13.28 20.95 -30.88
CA VAL A 72 -14.61 20.90 -30.30
C VAL A 72 -15.61 20.75 -31.43
N ILE A 73 -16.48 19.74 -31.30
CA ILE A 73 -17.55 19.47 -32.25
C ILE A 73 -18.89 19.73 -31.57
N PRO A 74 -19.96 20.03 -32.34
CA PRO A 74 -21.30 20.04 -31.80
C PRO A 74 -21.62 18.66 -31.19
N SER A 75 -22.19 18.66 -29.99
CA SER A 75 -22.70 17.44 -29.35
C SER A 75 -23.74 16.76 -30.25
N LYS A 76 -23.79 15.43 -30.19
CA LYS A 76 -24.79 14.66 -30.94
C LYS A 76 -26.18 14.87 -30.30
N GLU A 77 -27.22 14.58 -31.06
CA GLU A 77 -28.62 14.65 -30.60
C GLU A 77 -29.19 16.04 -30.25
N GLY A 78 -28.63 17.11 -30.79
CA GLY A 78 -29.23 18.45 -30.69
C GLY A 78 -29.15 19.06 -29.29
N LEU A 79 -28.24 18.56 -28.45
CA LEU A 79 -27.80 19.25 -27.25
C LEU A 79 -27.07 20.54 -27.67
N PRO A 80 -27.40 21.72 -27.10
CA PRO A 80 -26.69 22.96 -27.38
C PRO A 80 -25.39 23.00 -26.57
N LEU A 81 -24.57 21.96 -26.72
CA LEU A 81 -23.30 21.77 -26.06
C LEU A 81 -22.23 21.49 -27.09
N GLU A 82 -21.07 22.00 -26.79
CA GLU A 82 -19.83 21.77 -27.49
C GLU A 82 -19.09 20.63 -26.77
N THR A 83 -18.59 19.65 -27.52
CA THR A 83 -17.94 18.45 -26.96
C THR A 83 -16.56 18.23 -27.57
N ALA A 84 -15.59 17.87 -26.73
CA ALA A 84 -14.25 17.50 -27.17
C ALA A 84 -14.23 16.02 -27.59
N PRO A 85 -14.00 15.66 -28.87
CA PRO A 85 -13.88 14.28 -29.27
C PRO A 85 -12.49 13.76 -28.89
N LEU A 86 -12.44 12.72 -28.06
CA LEU A 86 -11.21 12.03 -27.71
C LEU A 86 -11.30 10.56 -28.11
N ARG A 87 -10.29 10.05 -28.79
CA ARG A 87 -10.30 8.69 -29.33
C ARG A 87 -9.84 7.69 -28.28
N TRP A 88 -10.60 6.61 -28.13
CA TRP A 88 -10.21 5.45 -27.34
C TRP A 88 -8.86 4.90 -27.83
N CYS A 89 -7.92 4.77 -26.90
CA CYS A 89 -6.64 4.15 -27.14
C CYS A 89 -6.43 3.00 -26.16
N THR A 90 -6.37 1.78 -26.68
CA THR A 90 -6.03 0.59 -25.87
C THR A 90 -4.53 0.65 -25.57
N PRO A 91 -4.12 0.70 -24.29
CA PRO A 91 -2.70 0.67 -23.93
C PRO A 91 -2.05 -0.63 -24.45
N LYS A 92 -0.92 -0.53 -25.17
CA LYS A 92 -0.23 -1.69 -25.77
C LYS A 92 0.59 -2.50 -24.75
N SER A 93 0.86 -1.95 -23.59
CA SER A 93 1.53 -2.61 -22.47
C SER A 93 0.67 -2.47 -21.21
N SER A 94 0.98 -3.26 -20.18
CA SER A 94 0.65 -2.90 -18.80
C SER A 94 0.91 -1.41 -18.63
N VAL A 95 -0.16 -0.66 -18.39
CA VAL A 95 -0.13 0.78 -18.17
C VAL A 95 0.95 1.07 -17.13
N VAL A 96 1.76 2.11 -17.32
CA VAL A 96 2.68 2.58 -16.27
C VAL A 96 1.81 2.75 -15.02
N GLU A 97 2.08 1.98 -13.97
CA GLU A 97 1.18 1.90 -12.80
C GLU A 97 0.92 3.29 -12.16
N LEU A 98 1.79 4.27 -12.46
CA LEU A 98 1.70 5.66 -12.05
C LEU A 98 1.87 6.62 -13.25
N HIS A 99 0.78 7.28 -13.65
CA HIS A 99 0.82 8.38 -14.61
C HIS A 99 0.95 9.72 -13.89
N ASN A 100 1.76 10.63 -14.46
CA ASN A 100 1.71 12.03 -14.05
C ASN A 100 0.34 12.59 -14.43
N CYS A 101 -0.42 13.00 -13.42
CA CYS A 101 -1.79 13.45 -13.53
C CYS A 101 -1.88 14.85 -12.92
N SER A 102 -2.25 15.86 -13.70
CA SER A 102 -2.38 17.23 -13.19
C SER A 102 -3.67 17.40 -12.39
N ALA A 103 -4.75 16.73 -12.80
CA ALA A 103 -6.03 16.77 -12.11
C ALA A 103 -6.89 15.53 -12.43
N ALA A 104 -7.86 15.23 -11.57
CA ALA A 104 -8.83 14.16 -11.78
C ALA A 104 -10.24 14.61 -11.38
N TYR A 105 -11.21 14.39 -12.25
CA TYR A 105 -12.59 14.85 -12.05
C TYR A 105 -13.58 13.72 -12.27
N ARG A 106 -14.66 13.70 -11.48
CA ARG A 106 -15.75 12.73 -11.68
C ARG A 106 -16.46 13.00 -13.01
N ILE A 107 -16.91 11.92 -13.65
CA ILE A 107 -17.66 11.97 -14.91
C ILE A 107 -19.10 11.50 -14.71
N CYS A 108 -19.99 11.95 -15.60
CA CYS A 108 -21.37 11.48 -15.72
C CYS A 108 -21.69 11.24 -17.20
N PRO A 109 -21.99 10.01 -17.65
CA PRO A 109 -22.46 9.79 -19.01
C PRO A 109 -23.78 10.52 -19.25
N VAL A 110 -23.90 11.21 -20.39
CA VAL A 110 -25.14 11.92 -20.77
C VAL A 110 -26.31 10.93 -20.86
N ASP A 111 -26.09 9.81 -21.55
CA ASP A 111 -27.05 8.71 -21.68
C ASP A 111 -26.58 7.49 -20.88
N VAL A 112 -26.84 7.50 -19.58
CA VAL A 112 -26.38 6.44 -18.65
C VAL A 112 -26.88 5.04 -19.02
N ASN A 113 -28.09 4.94 -19.58
CA ASN A 113 -28.75 3.65 -19.89
C ASN A 113 -28.46 3.13 -21.31
N SER A 114 -27.69 3.87 -22.12
CA SER A 114 -27.34 3.39 -23.45
C SER A 114 -26.42 2.17 -23.36
N ARG A 115 -26.53 1.24 -24.31
CA ARG A 115 -25.63 0.08 -24.40
C ARG A 115 -24.15 0.52 -24.46
N PRO A 116 -23.75 1.52 -25.28
CA PRO A 116 -22.38 2.02 -25.31
C PRO A 116 -21.89 2.56 -23.96
N SER A 117 -22.68 3.41 -23.29
CA SER A 117 -22.32 3.96 -21.97
C SER A 117 -22.19 2.86 -20.94
N SER A 118 -23.13 1.90 -20.92
CA SER A 118 -23.11 0.77 -20.00
C SER A 118 -21.88 -0.13 -20.20
N CYS A 119 -21.47 -0.36 -21.46
CA CYS A 119 -20.26 -1.13 -21.75
C CYS A 119 -19.00 -0.38 -21.30
N LEU A 120 -18.90 0.93 -21.57
CA LEU A 120 -17.78 1.76 -21.14
C LEU A 120 -17.66 1.81 -19.61
N THR A 121 -18.74 2.12 -18.90
CA THR A 121 -18.71 2.25 -17.44
C THR A 121 -18.38 0.93 -16.75
N ASN A 122 -18.96 -0.19 -17.19
CA ASN A 122 -18.63 -1.52 -16.67
C ASN A 122 -17.19 -1.93 -16.97
N PHE A 123 -16.67 -1.56 -18.15
CA PHE A 123 -15.26 -1.77 -18.48
C PHE A 123 -14.35 -1.05 -17.48
N LEU A 124 -14.65 0.20 -17.14
CA LEU A 124 -13.86 0.99 -16.20
C LEU A 124 -13.99 0.47 -14.76
N ILE A 125 -15.22 0.21 -14.30
CA ILE A 125 -15.51 -0.32 -12.95
C ILE A 125 -14.88 -1.71 -12.72
N SER A 126 -14.63 -2.48 -13.80
CA SER A 126 -13.90 -3.75 -13.71
C SER A 126 -12.43 -3.61 -13.25
N GLY A 127 -11.92 -2.37 -13.19
CA GLY A 127 -10.55 -2.04 -12.78
C GLY A 127 -9.61 -1.77 -13.96
N ARG A 128 -10.15 -1.64 -15.17
CA ARG A 128 -9.38 -1.29 -16.37
C ARG A 128 -9.41 0.21 -16.59
N ALA A 129 -8.33 0.75 -17.13
CA ALA A 129 -8.22 2.15 -17.53
C ALA A 129 -8.17 2.28 -19.05
N VAL A 130 -8.56 3.45 -19.55
CA VAL A 130 -8.59 3.78 -20.98
C VAL A 130 -7.82 5.07 -21.21
N MET A 131 -6.90 5.05 -22.16
CA MET A 131 -6.21 6.25 -22.61
C MET A 131 -7.02 6.96 -23.68
N LEU A 132 -7.02 8.29 -23.63
CA LEU A 132 -7.78 9.15 -24.53
C LEU A 132 -6.83 10.00 -25.38
N GLU A 133 -6.83 9.72 -26.68
CA GLU A 133 -6.01 10.35 -27.71
C GLU A 133 -6.72 11.58 -28.29
N GLN A 134 -6.02 12.71 -28.38
CA GLN A 134 -6.51 13.89 -29.11
C GLN A 134 -6.50 13.62 -30.62
N PRO A 135 -7.61 13.84 -31.33
CA PRO A 135 -7.62 13.75 -32.79
C PRO A 135 -6.77 14.89 -33.37
N ARG A 136 -5.79 14.54 -34.20
CA ARG A 136 -4.94 15.50 -34.91
C ARG A 136 -4.95 15.21 -36.41
N LYS A 137 -4.91 16.27 -37.23
CA LYS A 137 -4.82 16.17 -38.70
C LYS A 137 -3.44 15.68 -39.16
N SER A 138 -2.40 15.97 -38.39
CA SER A 138 -1.00 15.60 -38.66
C SER A 138 -0.20 15.56 -37.34
N GLY A 139 0.86 14.74 -37.29
CA GLY A 139 1.79 14.66 -36.16
C GLY A 139 1.69 13.37 -35.33
N ALA A 140 2.51 13.31 -34.28
CA ALA A 140 2.52 12.20 -33.34
C ALA A 140 1.22 12.13 -32.52
N LYS A 141 0.85 10.92 -32.09
CA LYS A 141 -0.30 10.69 -31.21
C LYS A 141 -0.08 11.39 -29.87
N VAL A 142 -1.11 12.08 -29.39
CA VAL A 142 -1.07 12.79 -28.10
C VAL A 142 -2.14 12.22 -27.19
N ILE A 143 -1.72 11.54 -26.13
CA ILE A 143 -2.61 11.12 -25.03
C ILE A 143 -2.74 12.30 -24.07
N SER A 144 -3.96 12.77 -23.88
CA SER A 144 -4.24 13.96 -23.05
C SER A 144 -5.04 13.63 -21.80
N HIS A 145 -5.78 12.53 -21.82
CA HIS A 145 -6.62 12.13 -20.70
C HIS A 145 -6.60 10.62 -20.51
N MET A 146 -7.02 10.20 -19.32
CA MET A 146 -7.25 8.80 -18.99
C MET A 146 -8.57 8.67 -18.23
N LEU A 147 -9.38 7.66 -18.58
CA LEU A 147 -10.53 7.26 -17.78
C LEU A 147 -10.13 6.09 -16.88
N ALA A 148 -10.38 6.22 -15.59
CA ALA A 148 -10.12 5.17 -14.61
C ALA A 148 -11.16 5.19 -13.49
N ALA A 149 -11.44 4.02 -12.91
CA ALA A 149 -12.33 3.90 -11.77
C ALA A 149 -11.54 3.79 -10.46
N HIS A 150 -11.92 4.60 -9.47
CA HIS A 150 -11.37 4.58 -8.11
C HIS A 150 -12.49 4.30 -7.13
N GLY A 151 -12.50 3.09 -6.54
CA GLY A 151 -13.48 2.74 -5.52
C GLY A 151 -14.94 2.75 -5.98
N GLY A 152 -15.20 2.42 -7.25
CA GLY A 152 -16.54 2.40 -7.84
C GLY A 152 -16.97 3.71 -8.49
N GLU A 153 -16.22 4.80 -8.30
CA GLU A 153 -16.44 6.07 -8.97
C GLU A 153 -15.51 6.19 -10.19
N ILE A 154 -15.99 6.80 -11.28
CA ILE A 154 -15.22 6.95 -12.52
C ILE A 154 -14.71 8.39 -12.63
N PHE A 155 -13.43 8.53 -12.92
CA PHE A 155 -12.75 9.80 -13.08
C PHE A 155 -12.14 9.94 -14.48
N ILE A 156 -12.19 11.17 -15.00
CA ILE A 156 -11.34 11.62 -16.10
C ILE A 156 -10.10 12.29 -15.49
N HIS A 157 -8.94 11.76 -15.82
CA HIS A 157 -7.64 12.25 -15.43
C HIS A 157 -7.06 13.10 -16.54
N SER A 158 -6.60 14.30 -16.22
CA SER A 158 -5.88 15.19 -17.14
C SER A 158 -4.39 14.83 -17.09
N ILE A 159 -3.83 14.49 -18.25
CA ILE A 159 -2.43 14.11 -18.42
C ILE A 159 -1.70 15.25 -19.13
N PRO A 160 -0.60 15.77 -18.56
CA PRO A 160 0.21 16.78 -19.22
C PRO A 160 0.71 16.28 -20.58
N THR A 161 0.43 17.05 -21.63
CA THR A 161 0.84 16.75 -23.01
C THR A 161 2.12 17.46 -23.43
N SER A 162 2.53 18.47 -22.64
CA SER A 162 3.80 19.16 -22.82
C SER A 162 4.97 18.28 -22.44
N ARG A 163 6.14 18.58 -23.02
CA ARG A 163 7.40 17.97 -22.61
C ARG A 163 7.62 18.17 -21.11
N SER A 164 8.02 17.11 -20.40
CA SER A 164 8.34 17.21 -18.97
C SER A 164 9.65 17.98 -18.80
N ILE A 165 9.69 18.92 -17.86
CA ILE A 165 10.95 19.55 -17.45
C ILE A 165 11.87 18.57 -16.70
N LEU A 166 11.33 17.42 -16.29
CA LEU A 166 12.05 16.33 -15.64
C LEU A 166 12.38 15.20 -16.62
N GLU A 167 12.22 15.43 -17.93
CA GLU A 167 12.72 14.52 -18.94
C GLU A 167 14.26 14.55 -18.92
N ASP A 168 14.89 13.37 -18.99
CA ASP A 168 16.34 13.19 -18.89
C ASP A 168 16.94 13.62 -17.52
N PRO A 169 16.53 12.97 -16.41
CA PRO A 169 17.10 13.25 -15.10
C PRO A 169 18.60 12.87 -15.07
N PRO A 170 19.42 13.56 -14.25
CA PRO A 170 20.83 13.20 -14.08
C PRO A 170 21.01 11.73 -13.70
N SER A 171 22.08 11.11 -14.19
CA SER A 171 22.37 9.72 -13.85
C SER A 171 22.56 9.55 -12.35
N ILE A 172 21.87 8.57 -11.76
CA ILE A 172 22.02 8.23 -10.33
C ILE A 172 23.48 7.88 -10.01
N SER A 173 24.21 7.25 -10.95
CA SER A 173 25.61 6.85 -10.75
C SER A 173 26.59 8.01 -10.66
N GLU A 174 26.21 9.19 -11.13
CA GLU A 174 27.03 10.40 -11.12
C GLU A 174 26.73 11.29 -9.90
N GLY A 175 25.63 11.04 -9.20
CA GLY A 175 25.23 11.77 -8.01
C GLY A 175 25.89 11.28 -6.71
N CYS A 176 25.50 11.90 -5.59
CA CYS A 176 25.92 11.49 -4.25
C CYS A 176 25.53 10.03 -3.98
N GLY A 177 26.51 9.21 -3.60
CA GLY A 177 26.28 7.78 -3.37
C GLY A 177 26.22 6.92 -4.64
N GLY A 178 26.25 7.52 -5.84
CA GLY A 178 26.13 6.79 -7.12
C GLY A 178 27.25 5.77 -7.41
N ARG A 179 28.37 5.87 -6.68
CA ARG A 179 29.51 4.94 -6.76
C ARG A 179 29.42 3.78 -5.76
N VAL A 180 28.48 3.82 -4.81
CA VAL A 180 28.26 2.73 -3.85
C VAL A 180 27.52 1.61 -4.57
N THR A 181 28.07 0.40 -4.52
CA THR A 181 27.58 -0.74 -5.32
C THR A 181 26.81 -1.77 -4.51
N ASP A 182 26.87 -1.69 -3.18
CA ASP A 182 26.39 -2.70 -2.24
C ASP A 182 25.30 -2.15 -1.31
N TYR A 183 24.43 -1.29 -1.85
CA TYR A 183 23.23 -0.84 -1.15
C TYR A 183 22.30 -2.00 -0.77
N ARG A 184 21.68 -1.90 0.40
CA ARG A 184 20.68 -2.84 0.93
C ARG A 184 19.30 -2.66 0.29
N ILE A 185 19.25 -2.64 -1.04
CA ILE A 185 18.03 -2.33 -1.81
C ILE A 185 16.90 -3.34 -1.52
N THR A 186 17.22 -4.63 -1.48
CA THR A 186 16.23 -5.69 -1.19
C THR A 186 15.63 -5.53 0.21
N ASP A 187 16.48 -5.34 1.22
CA ASP A 187 16.05 -5.18 2.61
C ASP A 187 15.25 -3.88 2.79
N PHE A 188 15.66 -2.79 2.15
CA PHE A 188 14.89 -1.55 2.15
C PHE A 188 13.55 -1.74 1.43
N GLY A 189 13.50 -2.58 0.41
CA GLY A 189 12.29 -3.01 -0.28
C GLY A 189 11.29 -3.72 0.65
N GLU A 190 11.76 -4.64 1.48
CA GLU A 190 10.94 -5.29 2.51
C GLU A 190 10.54 -4.31 3.61
N PHE A 191 11.47 -3.46 4.08
CA PHE A 191 11.17 -2.39 5.03
C PHE A 191 10.03 -1.49 4.53
N MET A 192 10.05 -1.08 3.26
CA MET A 192 8.95 -0.31 2.66
C MET A 192 7.62 -1.09 2.63
N LYS A 193 7.64 -2.41 2.43
CA LYS A 193 6.43 -3.26 2.43
C LYS A 193 5.84 -3.40 3.82
N GLU A 194 6.68 -3.59 4.84
CA GLU A 194 6.28 -3.68 6.24
C GLU A 194 5.70 -2.35 6.76
N ASN A 195 6.20 -1.23 6.25
CA ASN A 195 5.78 0.13 6.63
C ASN A 195 4.69 0.73 5.72
N ARG A 196 3.92 -0.10 5.00
CA ARG A 196 2.82 0.40 4.13
C ARG A 196 1.73 1.05 4.96
N LEU A 197 1.31 2.24 4.53
CA LEU A 197 0.16 2.92 5.12
C LEU A 197 -1.14 2.19 4.76
N ALA A 198 -2.06 2.15 5.73
CA ALA A 198 -3.41 1.65 5.56
C ALA A 198 -4.43 2.68 6.10
N PRO A 199 -5.67 2.71 5.56
CA PRO A 199 -6.73 3.53 6.13
C PRO A 199 -6.95 3.19 7.60
N SER A 200 -7.08 4.21 8.45
CA SER A 200 -7.21 4.03 9.90
C SER A 200 -8.50 3.27 10.24
N THR A 201 -8.37 2.26 11.10
CA THR A 201 -9.51 1.53 11.65
C THR A 201 -10.16 2.34 12.78
N PRO A 202 -11.45 2.11 13.09
CA PRO A 202 -12.12 2.78 14.21
C PRO A 202 -11.39 2.60 15.55
N ALA A 203 -10.85 1.40 15.82
CA ALA A 203 -10.07 1.12 17.02
C ALA A 203 -8.77 1.95 17.10
N LEU A 204 -8.11 2.17 15.96
CA LEU A 204 -6.91 2.99 15.92
C LEU A 204 -7.22 4.47 16.11
N LEU A 205 -8.36 4.95 15.59
CA LEU A 205 -8.83 6.31 15.84
C LEU A 205 -9.13 6.53 17.33
N GLU A 206 -9.74 5.55 17.99
CA GLU A 206 -9.99 5.60 19.44
C GLU A 206 -8.67 5.63 20.24
N LYS A 207 -7.69 4.81 19.87
CA LYS A 207 -6.33 4.83 20.47
C LYS A 207 -5.62 6.17 20.26
N CYS A 208 -5.83 6.80 19.10
CA CYS A 208 -5.22 8.08 18.77
C CYS A 208 -5.88 9.25 19.52
N ARG A 209 -7.12 9.11 20.02
CA ARG A 209 -7.93 10.18 20.62
C ARG A 209 -7.90 11.48 19.79
N ASN A 210 -7.02 12.41 20.16
CA ASN A 210 -6.86 13.74 19.55
C ASN A 210 -5.66 13.84 18.59
N LYS A 211 -4.82 12.81 18.47
CA LYS A 211 -3.66 12.80 17.57
C LYS A 211 -4.04 12.30 16.20
N LYS A 212 -3.36 12.79 15.16
CA LYS A 212 -3.59 12.33 13.78
C LYS A 212 -2.98 10.93 13.62
N PRO A 213 -3.70 9.94 13.06
CA PRO A 213 -3.21 8.56 12.94
C PRO A 213 -1.84 8.41 12.29
N TYR A 214 -1.52 9.23 11.29
CA TYR A 214 -0.22 9.17 10.62
C TYR A 214 0.96 9.48 11.55
N THR A 215 0.75 10.16 12.69
CA THR A 215 1.84 10.41 13.63
C THR A 215 2.34 9.12 14.28
N LEU A 216 1.48 8.10 14.42
CA LEU A 216 1.90 6.78 14.87
C LEU A 216 2.77 6.09 13.82
N ALA A 217 2.44 6.22 12.54
CA ALA A 217 3.26 5.69 11.46
C ALA A 217 4.63 6.39 11.40
N LEU A 218 4.68 7.72 11.61
CA LEU A 218 5.93 8.46 11.71
C LEU A 218 6.78 8.03 12.92
N ALA A 219 6.15 7.85 14.09
CA ALA A 219 6.85 7.37 15.29
C ALA A 219 7.37 5.94 15.10
N HIS A 220 6.60 5.07 14.43
CA HIS A 220 7.05 3.73 14.09
C HIS A 220 8.23 3.77 13.11
N LEU A 221 8.17 4.59 12.06
CA LEU A 221 9.27 4.76 11.11
C LEU A 221 10.54 5.30 11.79
N GLU A 222 10.41 6.28 12.70
CA GLU A 222 11.54 6.79 13.48
C GLU A 222 12.22 5.66 14.25
N LYS A 223 11.45 4.90 15.05
CA LYS A 223 11.95 3.75 15.79
C LYS A 223 12.62 2.73 14.88
N SER A 224 11.92 2.29 13.84
CA SER A 224 12.40 1.28 12.90
C SER A 224 13.59 1.72 12.05
N SER A 225 13.97 3.01 12.08
CA SER A 225 15.12 3.56 11.36
C SER A 225 16.26 4.07 12.27
N ARG A 226 16.15 3.95 13.61
CA ARG A 226 17.20 4.42 14.54
C ARG A 226 18.56 3.77 14.30
N PHE A 227 18.56 2.50 13.90
CA PHE A 227 19.75 1.78 13.48
C PHE A 227 19.45 0.99 12.21
N TRP A 228 19.67 1.64 11.06
CA TRP A 228 19.43 1.06 9.75
C TRP A 228 20.61 1.33 8.80
N PRO A 229 21.65 0.49 8.81
CA PRO A 229 22.79 0.61 7.90
C PRO A 229 22.33 0.53 6.45
N LEU A 230 22.74 1.49 5.61
CA LEU A 230 22.29 1.61 4.22
C LEU A 230 23.03 0.66 3.26
N VAL A 231 24.25 0.28 3.65
CA VAL A 231 25.21 -0.44 2.81
C VAL A 231 25.56 -1.77 3.47
N MET A 232 25.71 -2.83 2.68
CA MET A 232 26.05 -4.17 3.17
C MET A 232 27.41 -4.22 3.86
N SER A 233 28.40 -3.48 3.36
CA SER A 233 29.73 -3.42 3.96
C SER A 233 29.78 -2.71 5.32
N ASP A 234 28.79 -1.88 5.65
CA ASP A 234 28.72 -1.13 6.92
C ASP A 234 28.06 -1.93 8.05
N THR A 235 27.62 -3.17 7.79
CA THR A 235 26.98 -3.99 8.83
C THR A 235 27.34 -5.47 8.76
N ILE A 236 27.61 -6.04 9.93
CA ILE A 236 27.71 -7.50 10.13
C ILE A 236 26.35 -8.04 10.61
N LEU A 237 25.63 -7.28 11.45
CA LEU A 237 24.39 -7.71 12.09
C LEU A 237 23.28 -8.13 11.12
N PHE A 238 23.12 -7.37 10.04
CA PHE A 238 22.02 -7.56 9.11
C PHE A 238 22.37 -8.42 7.89
N ASN A 239 23.47 -9.17 7.95
CA ASN A 239 23.72 -10.22 6.96
C ASN A 239 22.75 -11.39 7.20
N ILE A 240 22.21 -11.96 6.11
CA ILE A 240 21.13 -12.98 6.12
C ILE A 240 21.38 -14.11 7.12
N ASP A 241 22.60 -14.65 7.17
CA ASP A 241 22.95 -15.77 8.06
C ASP A 241 22.93 -15.36 9.54
N LEU A 242 23.37 -14.15 9.85
CA LEU A 242 23.39 -13.62 11.20
C LEU A 242 22.01 -13.11 11.65
N GLN A 243 21.24 -12.58 10.72
CA GLN A 243 19.86 -12.12 10.95
C GLN A 243 18.99 -13.26 11.47
N ASN A 244 19.18 -14.50 11.00
CA ASN A 244 18.43 -15.65 11.53
C ASN A 244 18.77 -15.98 12.99
N ILE A 245 20.01 -15.73 13.40
CA ILE A 245 20.49 -15.98 14.76
C ILE A 245 20.03 -14.87 15.72
N ILE A 246 20.02 -13.63 15.23
CA ILE A 246 19.70 -12.41 15.99
C ILE A 246 18.22 -12.03 15.87
N SER A 247 17.45 -12.69 15.00
CA SER A 247 16.10 -12.32 14.54
C SER A 247 15.12 -11.80 15.60
N PRO A 248 14.98 -12.40 16.80
CA PRO A 248 14.00 -11.90 17.75
C PRO A 248 14.43 -10.57 18.38
N LEU A 249 15.73 -10.27 18.49
CA LEU A 249 16.20 -9.09 19.20
C LEU A 249 15.79 -7.77 18.50
N PRO A 250 16.10 -7.50 17.21
CA PRO A 250 15.68 -6.25 16.56
C PRO A 250 14.16 -6.07 16.51
N GLN A 251 13.40 -7.17 16.39
CA GLN A 251 11.94 -7.13 16.34
C GLN A 251 11.33 -6.77 17.70
N LEU A 252 11.85 -7.36 18.78
CA LEU A 252 11.38 -7.09 20.13
C LEU A 252 11.75 -5.67 20.58
N LEU A 253 12.94 -5.17 20.25
CA LEU A 253 13.38 -3.81 20.59
C LEU A 253 12.48 -2.69 20.01
N LEU A 254 11.66 -2.99 19.00
CA LEU A 254 10.70 -2.02 18.46
C LEU A 254 9.48 -1.80 19.34
N ASN A 255 9.20 -2.71 20.28
CA ASN A 255 8.03 -2.63 21.16
C ASN A 255 8.19 -1.49 22.18
N ASP A 256 7.08 -0.80 22.49
CA ASP A 256 7.07 0.28 23.50
C ASP A 256 7.42 -0.23 24.91
N THR A 257 7.10 -1.49 25.19
CA THR A 257 7.35 -2.17 26.46
C THR A 257 7.66 -3.63 26.20
N LEU A 258 8.53 -4.23 27.01
CA LEU A 258 8.86 -5.65 26.96
C LEU A 258 8.34 -6.35 28.21
N THR A 259 7.85 -7.57 28.03
CA THR A 259 7.59 -8.53 29.10
C THR A 259 8.88 -9.15 29.62
N ASP A 260 8.83 -9.81 30.78
CA ASP A 260 10.00 -10.49 31.34
C ASP A 260 10.46 -11.66 30.45
N ASP A 261 9.53 -12.37 29.81
CA ASP A 261 9.82 -13.44 28.86
C ASP A 261 10.50 -12.90 27.59
N GLU A 262 10.01 -11.80 27.01
CA GLU A 262 10.64 -11.15 25.86
C GLU A 262 12.03 -10.61 26.22
N THR A 263 12.18 -10.08 27.43
CA THR A 263 13.48 -9.64 27.95
C THR A 263 14.45 -10.82 28.06
N LEU A 264 13.99 -11.98 28.52
CA LEU A 264 14.79 -13.19 28.61
C LEU A 264 15.20 -13.70 27.20
N GLU A 265 14.31 -13.65 26.22
CA GLU A 265 14.65 -13.99 24.83
C GLU A 265 15.73 -13.07 24.25
N CYS A 266 15.63 -11.76 24.49
CA CYS A 266 16.68 -10.81 24.10
C CYS A 266 18.03 -11.14 24.76
N LYS A 267 18.04 -11.48 26.05
CA LYS A 267 19.25 -11.92 26.77
C LYS A 267 19.81 -13.22 26.20
N LYS A 268 18.97 -14.20 25.86
CA LYS A 268 19.39 -15.45 25.22
C LYS A 268 20.10 -15.20 23.89
N VAL A 269 19.65 -14.23 23.08
CA VAL A 269 20.34 -13.85 21.84
C VAL A 269 21.74 -13.32 22.12
N ILE A 270 21.91 -12.43 23.11
CA ILE A 270 23.21 -11.90 23.51
C ILE A 270 24.15 -13.04 23.94
N LEU A 271 23.66 -13.97 24.77
CA LEU A 271 24.44 -15.14 25.22
C LEU A 271 24.82 -16.09 24.07
N ARG A 272 24.00 -16.20 23.02
CA ARG A 272 24.39 -16.95 21.81
C ARG A 272 25.58 -16.31 21.12
N VAL A 273 25.63 -14.98 21.02
CA VAL A 273 26.77 -14.25 20.45
C VAL A 273 28.05 -14.50 21.26
N VAL A 274 27.97 -14.48 22.59
CA VAL A 274 29.09 -14.87 23.48
C VAL A 274 29.56 -16.30 23.18
N GLY A 275 28.63 -17.23 23.01
CA GLY A 275 28.94 -18.62 22.67
C GLY A 275 29.61 -18.77 21.31
N MET A 276 29.22 -17.97 20.31
CA MET A 276 29.83 -17.94 18.98
C MET A 276 31.27 -17.40 19.04
N GLU A 277 31.49 -16.31 19.78
CA GLU A 277 32.83 -15.73 19.99
C GLU A 277 33.76 -16.70 20.71
N ALA A 278 33.29 -17.36 21.78
CA ALA A 278 34.07 -18.34 22.53
C ALA A 278 34.49 -19.56 21.68
N LYS A 279 33.64 -19.98 20.74
CA LYS A 279 33.96 -21.02 19.75
C LYS A 279 34.77 -20.51 18.56
N ASN A 280 34.91 -19.18 18.45
CA ASN A 280 35.53 -18.49 17.33
C ASN A 280 34.85 -18.86 15.99
N ASP A 281 33.52 -18.97 16.02
CA ASP A 281 32.69 -19.36 14.87
C ASP A 281 32.86 -18.33 13.74
N PRO A 282 32.88 -18.75 12.46
CA PRO A 282 33.01 -17.82 11.35
C PRO A 282 31.78 -16.92 11.23
N LEU A 283 32.00 -15.60 11.24
CA LEU A 283 30.96 -14.62 10.93
C LEU A 283 30.84 -14.45 9.41
N PRO A 284 29.64 -14.13 8.87
CA PRO A 284 29.47 -13.81 7.47
C PRO A 284 30.37 -12.63 7.12
N GLY A 285 31.39 -12.89 6.30
CA GLY A 285 32.35 -11.85 5.94
C GLY A 285 31.73 -10.85 4.97
N THR A 286 31.97 -9.56 5.20
CA THR A 286 31.79 -8.47 4.22
C THR A 286 32.79 -8.61 3.08
N SER A 287 32.77 -9.73 2.35
CA SER A 287 33.73 -10.02 1.30
C SER A 287 33.17 -9.63 -0.06
N LEU A 288 33.23 -8.33 -0.36
CA LEU A 288 33.12 -7.82 -1.72
C LEU A 288 34.41 -7.07 -2.06
N GLY A 289 35.38 -7.79 -2.66
CA GLY A 289 36.38 -7.17 -3.54
C GLY A 289 37.83 -7.03 -3.05
N SER A 290 38.16 -7.27 -1.78
CA SER A 290 39.55 -7.17 -1.32
C SER A 290 40.35 -8.44 -1.64
N ARG A 291 41.22 -8.38 -2.67
CA ARG A 291 42.38 -9.28 -2.79
C ARG A 291 43.36 -8.98 -1.65
N GLY A 292 43.14 -9.59 -0.49
CA GLY A 292 43.97 -9.44 0.70
C GLY A 292 43.56 -10.41 1.81
N LYS A 293 44.41 -10.57 2.82
CA LYS A 293 44.02 -11.26 4.06
C LYS A 293 42.88 -10.45 4.68
N GLY A 294 41.66 -11.01 4.71
CA GLY A 294 40.51 -10.38 5.34
C GLY A 294 40.75 -10.05 6.81
N PRO A 295 39.89 -9.19 7.42
CA PRO A 295 40.02 -8.82 8.82
C PRO A 295 40.11 -10.07 9.70
N LYS A 296 40.97 -10.01 10.72
CA LYS A 296 41.12 -11.11 11.69
C LYS A 296 39.76 -11.37 12.34
N ARG A 297 39.44 -12.63 12.65
CA ARG A 297 38.12 -12.99 13.19
C ARG A 297 37.77 -12.22 14.47
N GLU A 298 38.75 -11.99 15.33
CA GLU A 298 38.66 -11.14 16.51
C GLU A 298 38.17 -9.71 16.20
N GLU A 299 38.63 -9.13 15.08
CA GLU A 299 38.20 -7.81 14.62
C GLU A 299 36.74 -7.82 14.15
N GLN A 300 36.28 -8.91 13.52
CA GLN A 300 34.89 -9.06 13.11
C GLN A 300 33.95 -9.17 14.32
N TYR A 301 34.33 -9.90 15.37
CA TYR A 301 33.58 -9.96 16.62
C TYR A 301 33.59 -8.60 17.35
N ARG A 302 34.71 -7.88 17.33
CA ARG A 302 34.79 -6.52 17.87
C ARG A 302 33.82 -5.56 17.16
N GLN A 303 33.75 -5.63 15.83
CA GLN A 303 32.79 -4.86 15.04
C GLN A 303 31.34 -5.29 15.34
N LEU A 304 31.07 -6.60 15.40
CA LEU A 304 29.75 -7.13 15.75
C LEU A 304 29.26 -6.61 17.12
N TRP A 305 30.12 -6.64 18.14
CA TRP A 305 29.80 -6.11 19.47
C TRP A 305 29.58 -4.61 19.47
N ALA A 306 30.30 -3.85 18.64
CA ALA A 306 30.09 -2.41 18.50
C ALA A 306 28.74 -2.09 17.82
N GLU A 307 28.38 -2.82 16.76
CA GLU A 307 27.08 -2.68 16.11
C GLU A 307 25.93 -3.10 17.03
N LEU A 308 26.07 -4.22 17.74
CA LEU A 308 25.04 -4.71 18.66
C LEU A 308 24.81 -3.76 19.82
N GLU A 309 25.88 -3.19 20.37
CA GLU A 309 25.78 -2.13 21.38
C GLU A 309 25.07 -0.90 20.82
N THR A 310 25.43 -0.46 19.62
CA THR A 310 24.81 0.72 18.97
C THR A 310 23.31 0.50 18.76
N LEU A 311 22.93 -0.68 18.27
CA LEU A 311 21.54 -1.09 18.11
C LEU A 311 20.79 -1.03 19.44
N VAL A 312 21.26 -1.72 20.48
CA VAL A 312 20.56 -1.80 21.78
C VAL A 312 20.50 -0.43 22.47
N ARG A 313 21.59 0.36 22.40
CA ARG A 313 21.61 1.73 22.94
C ARG A 313 20.55 2.62 22.30
N ALA A 314 20.30 2.46 21.00
CA ALA A 314 19.29 3.22 20.28
C ALA A 314 17.86 3.04 20.82
N TYR A 315 17.59 1.98 21.59
CA TYR A 315 16.29 1.71 22.21
C TYR A 315 16.32 1.77 23.74
N SER A 316 17.46 2.09 24.36
CA SER A 316 17.63 2.08 25.82
C SER A 316 16.73 3.08 26.56
N ASP A 317 16.28 4.13 25.88
CA ASP A 317 15.37 5.16 26.40
C ASP A 317 13.88 4.75 26.34
N THR A 318 13.56 3.60 25.72
CA THR A 318 12.18 3.19 25.45
C THR A 318 11.47 2.64 26.69
N SER A 319 12.13 1.73 27.43
CA SER A 319 11.56 1.18 28.68
C SER A 319 12.65 0.70 29.66
N PRO A 320 12.32 0.51 30.96
CA PRO A 320 13.27 -0.04 31.93
C PRO A 320 13.80 -1.43 31.56
N GLN A 321 13.01 -2.24 30.86
CA GLN A 321 13.44 -3.56 30.37
C GLN A 321 14.49 -3.44 29.26
N HIS A 322 14.39 -2.44 28.38
CA HIS A 322 15.41 -2.17 27.37
C HIS A 322 16.76 -1.80 28.01
N VAL A 323 16.74 -1.07 29.14
CA VAL A 323 17.93 -0.78 29.95
C VAL A 323 18.55 -2.07 30.49
N LYS A 324 17.75 -3.01 31.01
CA LYS A 324 18.25 -4.32 31.48
C LYS A 324 18.92 -5.14 30.38
N ILE A 325 18.44 -5.04 29.14
CA ILE A 325 19.06 -5.70 27.98
C ILE A 325 20.41 -5.06 27.68
N LEU A 326 20.50 -3.73 27.74
CA LEU A 326 21.76 -3.00 27.57
C LEU A 326 22.78 -3.37 28.66
N GLU A 327 22.35 -3.45 29.92
CA GLU A 327 23.21 -3.86 31.04
C GLU A 327 23.78 -5.27 30.81
N CYS A 328 22.94 -6.23 30.44
CA CYS A 328 23.36 -7.58 30.09
C CYS A 328 24.39 -7.59 28.94
N LEU A 329 24.17 -6.79 27.90
CA LEU A 329 25.12 -6.66 26.79
C LEU A 329 26.47 -6.11 27.25
N LEU A 330 26.48 -5.07 28.08
CA LEU A 330 27.71 -4.46 28.57
C LEU A 330 28.48 -5.37 29.53
N GLU A 331 27.78 -6.19 30.31
CA GLU A 331 28.39 -7.23 31.14
C GLU A 331 29.06 -8.32 30.30
N CYS A 332 28.39 -8.79 29.24
CA CYS A 332 28.93 -9.79 28.33
C CYS A 332 30.09 -9.27 27.46
N LYS A 333 30.10 -7.99 27.10
CA LYS A 333 31.13 -7.37 26.25
C LYS A 333 32.45 -7.12 26.97
N LYS A 334 32.47 -7.02 28.31
CA LYS A 334 33.71 -6.76 29.07
C LYS A 334 34.72 -7.89 28.77
N PRO A 335 35.88 -7.57 28.15
CA PRO A 335 36.91 -8.56 27.91
C PRO A 335 37.41 -9.09 29.25
N GLY A 336 37.53 -10.41 29.36
CA GLY A 336 38.09 -11.06 30.55
C GLY A 336 39.52 -10.60 30.82
N GLU A 337 39.73 -9.96 31.97
CA GLU A 337 41.02 -9.96 32.67
C GLU A 337 41.00 -10.71 34.02
N ASP A 338 39.83 -11.16 34.52
CA ASP A 338 39.73 -11.78 35.86
C ASP A 338 39.27 -13.25 35.87
N THR A 339 39.43 -14.00 34.78
CA THR A 339 39.13 -15.45 34.77
C THR A 339 40.36 -16.33 34.53
N VAL A 340 41.51 -15.90 35.06
CA VAL A 340 42.68 -16.76 35.22
C VAL A 340 43.09 -16.71 36.68
N LEU A 341 43.12 -17.88 37.33
CA LEU A 341 43.58 -18.17 38.70
C LEU A 341 42.55 -18.14 39.84
N LEU A 342 41.70 -19.16 39.94
CA LEU A 342 41.34 -19.71 41.25
C LEU A 342 41.28 -21.25 41.22
N THR A 343 42.43 -21.86 40.92
CA THR A 343 42.75 -23.18 41.51
C THR A 343 43.95 -23.02 42.44
N LYS A 344 43.77 -23.51 43.68
CA LYS A 344 44.73 -23.69 44.79
C LYS A 344 45.07 -22.50 45.72
N LYS A 345 44.54 -22.67 46.94
CA LYS A 345 45.13 -22.52 48.29
C LYS A 345 45.31 -21.13 48.91
N GLY A 346 44.73 -21.00 50.11
CA GLY A 346 45.26 -20.17 51.20
C GLY A 346 44.17 -19.47 52.00
N GLY A 347 43.88 -19.94 53.21
CA GLY A 347 42.88 -19.32 54.07
C GLY A 347 43.33 -18.00 54.68
N SER A 348 42.40 -17.06 54.83
CA SER A 348 42.23 -16.25 56.04
C SER A 348 40.92 -15.49 55.98
N LYS A 349 40.18 -15.56 57.09
CA LYS A 349 38.91 -14.88 57.35
C LYS A 349 39.09 -13.36 57.32
N ARG A 350 38.12 -12.66 56.73
CA ARG A 350 37.45 -11.50 57.35
C ARG A 350 36.13 -11.21 56.64
N ASP A 351 35.10 -11.12 57.45
CA ASP A 351 33.70 -10.86 57.12
C ASP A 351 33.49 -9.50 56.43
N GLU A 352 32.69 -9.49 55.36
CA GLU A 352 31.71 -8.44 55.07
C GLU A 352 30.60 -9.01 54.16
N LYS A 353 29.34 -8.67 54.48
CA LYS A 353 28.09 -9.30 53.96
C LYS A 353 27.87 -9.03 52.45
N PRO A 354 27.50 -10.04 51.63
CA PRO A 354 27.04 -9.81 50.27
C PRO A 354 25.50 -9.72 50.19
N GLY A 355 25.02 -8.67 49.52
CA GLY A 355 23.64 -8.52 49.08
C GLY A 355 23.42 -9.19 47.72
N HIS A 356 22.46 -10.13 47.70
CA HIS A 356 21.66 -10.63 46.57
C HIS A 356 22.33 -10.73 45.17
N LEU A 357 22.97 -11.87 44.92
CA LEU A 357 23.37 -12.38 43.59
C LEU A 357 22.76 -13.79 43.26
N PRO A 358 21.46 -14.09 43.45
CA PRO A 358 20.98 -15.46 43.18
C PRO A 358 20.76 -15.74 41.67
N ASP A 359 20.43 -14.74 40.86
CA ASP A 359 19.86 -14.94 39.51
C ASP A 359 20.91 -15.20 38.42
N VAL A 360 22.10 -14.60 38.57
CA VAL A 360 23.23 -14.79 37.64
C VAL A 360 23.89 -16.15 37.89
N GLU A 361 24.07 -16.54 39.16
CA GLU A 361 24.65 -17.83 39.53
C GLU A 361 23.76 -19.02 39.11
N GLN A 362 22.43 -18.84 39.15
CA GLN A 362 21.47 -19.78 38.61
C GLN A 362 21.64 -19.96 37.09
N SER A 363 21.81 -18.85 36.37
CA SER A 363 22.04 -18.83 34.92
C SER A 363 23.35 -19.53 34.52
N TRP A 364 24.42 -19.36 35.31
CA TRP A 364 25.69 -20.07 35.12
C TRP A 364 25.55 -21.58 35.38
N ARG A 365 24.80 -21.98 36.41
CA ARG A 365 24.55 -23.38 36.72
C ARG A 365 23.69 -24.06 35.66
N ASP A 366 22.72 -23.35 35.09
CA ASP A 366 21.87 -23.87 34.01
C ASP A 366 22.65 -24.01 32.70
N LEU A 367 23.62 -23.11 32.43
CA LEU A 367 24.52 -23.19 31.29
C LEU A 367 25.50 -24.37 31.41
N ASP A 368 26.10 -24.57 32.59
CA ASP A 368 26.97 -25.73 32.86
C ASP A 368 26.21 -27.05 32.72
N ARG A 369 24.96 -27.08 33.21
CA ARG A 369 24.08 -28.25 33.10
C ARG A 369 23.70 -28.54 31.65
N PHE A 370 23.48 -27.52 30.82
CA PHE A 370 23.22 -27.68 29.40
C PHE A 370 24.43 -28.16 28.61
N GLN A 371 25.64 -27.71 28.98
CA GLN A 371 26.88 -28.14 28.32
C GLN A 371 27.22 -29.61 28.61
N GLN A 372 26.89 -30.10 29.81
CA GLN A 372 27.16 -31.48 30.26
C GLN A 372 26.15 -32.53 29.75
N MET A 373 25.03 -32.12 29.13
CA MET A 373 24.07 -33.06 28.54
C MET A 373 24.58 -33.72 27.26
N THR A 374 24.25 -35.01 27.09
CA THR A 374 24.54 -35.79 25.87
C THR A 374 23.73 -35.27 24.68
N GLU A 375 24.18 -35.50 23.45
CA GLU A 375 23.49 -35.03 22.23
C GLU A 375 22.02 -35.47 22.15
N ARG A 376 21.71 -36.64 22.72
CA ARG A 376 20.34 -37.18 22.79
C ARG A 376 19.45 -36.40 23.76
N GLU A 377 19.97 -36.00 24.91
CA GLU A 377 19.26 -35.21 25.92
C GLU A 377 19.03 -33.75 25.46
N LYS A 378 19.97 -33.19 24.69
CA LYS A 378 19.81 -31.87 24.04
C LYS A 378 18.68 -31.84 23.01
N GLN A 379 18.45 -32.95 22.29
CA GLN A 379 17.35 -33.09 21.34
C GLN A 379 15.99 -33.27 22.02
N GLU A 380 15.94 -33.95 23.17
CA GLU A 380 14.70 -34.13 23.96
C GLU A 380 14.28 -32.84 24.69
N ALA A 381 15.23 -32.02 25.16
CA ALA A 381 14.94 -30.71 25.78
C ALA A 381 14.39 -29.66 24.79
N LEU A 382 14.63 -29.83 23.49
CA LEU A 382 14.08 -28.98 22.42
C LEU A 382 12.69 -29.44 21.94
N GLN A 383 12.25 -30.64 22.30
CA GLN A 383 10.91 -31.16 21.99
C GLN A 383 10.02 -31.11 23.24
N GLY A 384 9.46 -29.93 23.52
CA GLY A 384 8.36 -29.78 24.46
C GLY A 384 7.11 -30.55 24.01
N GLU A 385 6.51 -31.25 24.97
CA GLU A 385 5.21 -31.95 25.03
C GLU A 385 4.40 -32.16 23.73
N LYS A 386 4.20 -33.45 23.38
CA LYS A 386 3.19 -33.91 22.43
C LYS A 386 1.77 -33.61 22.96
N ILE A 387 1.02 -32.78 22.24
CA ILE A 387 -0.45 -32.82 22.24
C ILE A 387 -0.95 -32.87 20.79
N PHE A 388 -1.69 -33.95 20.51
CA PHE A 388 -2.56 -34.26 19.37
C PHE A 388 -1.95 -34.50 17.97
N GLU A 389 -1.95 -35.78 17.58
CA GLU A 389 -1.78 -36.23 16.19
C GLU A 389 -3.00 -35.81 15.33
N SER A 390 -2.73 -35.23 14.16
CA SER A 390 -3.67 -35.16 13.03
C SER A 390 -2.99 -35.78 11.80
N PRO A 391 -3.74 -36.47 10.93
CA PRO A 391 -3.18 -37.42 9.98
C PRO A 391 -2.42 -36.72 8.84
N ALA A 392 -1.34 -37.38 8.41
CA ALA A 392 -0.37 -36.89 7.44
C ALA A 392 -1.00 -36.42 6.11
N PRO A 393 -0.63 -35.25 5.58
CA PRO A 393 -0.93 -34.90 4.21
C PRO A 393 -0.02 -35.70 3.28
N LYS A 394 -0.63 -36.37 2.30
CA LYS A 394 0.06 -37.10 1.23
C LYS A 394 1.00 -36.13 0.50
N LYS A 395 2.29 -36.50 0.40
CA LYS A 395 3.29 -35.81 -0.43
C LYS A 395 2.80 -35.77 -1.89
N LEU A 396 2.45 -34.58 -2.37
CA LEU A 396 2.38 -34.29 -3.80
C LEU A 396 3.67 -33.58 -4.21
N LYS A 397 4.29 -34.10 -5.28
CA LYS A 397 5.54 -33.61 -5.84
C LYS A 397 5.41 -32.14 -6.23
N SER A 398 6.37 -31.33 -5.81
CA SER A 398 6.37 -29.86 -5.91
C SER A 398 6.76 -29.31 -7.29
N GLU A 399 6.52 -30.06 -8.38
CA GLU A 399 6.99 -29.68 -9.72
C GLU A 399 5.87 -29.43 -10.74
N GLU A 400 4.60 -29.45 -10.34
CA GLU A 400 3.45 -29.27 -11.25
C GLU A 400 2.52 -28.10 -10.90
N LEU A 401 2.94 -27.18 -10.01
CA LEU A 401 2.14 -26.01 -9.59
C LEU A 401 2.68 -24.66 -10.11
N LEU A 402 3.42 -24.65 -11.22
CA LEU A 402 3.84 -23.41 -11.88
C LEU A 402 3.07 -23.10 -13.17
N MET A 403 2.10 -23.93 -13.56
CA MET A 403 1.34 -23.76 -14.81
C MET A 403 -0.19 -23.87 -14.60
N ARG A 404 -0.74 -23.17 -13.60
CA ARG A 404 -2.19 -22.91 -13.52
C ARG A 404 -2.48 -21.40 -13.46
N SER A 405 -2.84 -20.85 -14.62
CA SER A 405 -3.49 -19.55 -14.76
C SER A 405 -4.80 -19.53 -13.95
N GLY A 406 -4.82 -18.81 -12.82
CA GLY A 406 -6.04 -18.62 -12.02
C GLY A 406 -5.87 -18.39 -10.52
N GLY A 407 -4.66 -18.23 -9.99
CA GLY A 407 -4.47 -17.91 -8.56
C GLY A 407 -4.91 -16.49 -8.23
N GLN A 408 -5.85 -16.33 -7.28
CA GLN A 408 -6.23 -15.04 -6.74
C GLN A 408 -5.03 -14.38 -6.05
N THR A 409 -4.60 -13.23 -6.57
CA THR A 409 -3.54 -12.43 -5.94
C THR A 409 -4.08 -11.72 -4.69
N LEU A 410 -3.21 -11.37 -3.75
CA LEU A 410 -3.57 -10.55 -2.57
C LEU A 410 -4.25 -9.24 -2.98
N LEU A 411 -3.87 -8.66 -4.12
CA LEU A 411 -4.51 -7.49 -4.70
C LEU A 411 -5.95 -7.78 -5.15
N SER A 412 -6.22 -8.96 -5.73
CA SER A 412 -7.58 -9.37 -6.09
C SER A 412 -8.46 -9.59 -4.86
N MET A 413 -7.91 -10.14 -3.77
CA MET A 413 -8.61 -10.31 -2.50
C MET A 413 -8.89 -8.96 -1.83
N TRP A 414 -7.92 -8.05 -1.85
CA TRP A 414 -8.09 -6.68 -1.35
C TRP A 414 -9.17 -5.93 -2.13
N ASN A 415 -9.13 -5.97 -3.46
CA ASN A 415 -10.14 -5.34 -4.32
C ASN A 415 -11.53 -5.95 -4.14
N SER A 416 -11.64 -7.26 -3.96
CA SER A 416 -12.91 -7.94 -3.66
C SER A 416 -13.48 -7.51 -2.30
N ARG A 417 -12.62 -7.41 -1.29
CA ARG A 417 -12.99 -6.91 0.05
C ARG A 417 -13.39 -5.44 0.01
N LEU A 418 -12.69 -4.61 -0.77
CA LEU A 418 -13.03 -3.20 -0.98
C LEU A 418 -14.41 -3.06 -1.64
N LYS A 419 -14.68 -3.84 -2.70
CA LYS A 419 -15.99 -3.90 -3.36
C LYS A 419 -17.11 -4.32 -2.41
N THR A 420 -16.84 -5.29 -1.53
CA THR A 420 -17.82 -5.77 -0.53
C THR A 420 -18.12 -4.72 0.53
N ILE A 421 -17.10 -3.97 0.98
CA ILE A 421 -17.25 -2.88 1.94
C ILE A 421 -17.94 -1.68 1.29
N GLN A 422 -17.65 -1.39 0.02
CA GLN A 422 -18.27 -0.30 -0.74
C GLN A 422 -19.73 -0.60 -1.06
N ALA A 423 -20.09 -1.82 -1.45
CA ALA A 423 -21.50 -2.23 -1.61
C ALA A 423 -22.32 -2.05 -0.32
N LYS A 424 -21.68 -2.12 0.85
CA LYS A 424 -22.29 -1.84 2.16
C LYS A 424 -22.34 -0.35 2.52
N ARG A 425 -21.55 0.50 1.85
CA ARG A 425 -21.45 1.96 2.09
C ARG A 425 -22.16 2.80 1.05
N THR A 426 -22.37 2.28 -0.16
CA THR A 426 -23.28 2.85 -1.15
C THR A 426 -24.68 2.77 -0.56
N HIS A 427 -25.18 3.90 -0.08
CA HIS A 427 -26.59 3.99 0.26
C HIS A 427 -27.39 3.72 -1.00
N GLU A 428 -28.29 2.73 -0.94
CA GLU A 428 -29.24 2.51 -2.02
C GLU A 428 -30.08 3.78 -2.19
N PHE A 429 -30.54 4.07 -3.41
CA PHE A 429 -31.31 5.29 -3.68
C PHE A 429 -32.54 5.37 -2.75
N ASP A 430 -32.57 6.35 -1.85
CA ASP A 430 -33.58 6.49 -0.78
C ASP A 430 -35.02 6.38 -1.28
N GLY A 431 -35.28 6.93 -2.47
CA GLY A 431 -36.62 6.89 -3.08
C GLY A 431 -37.12 5.47 -3.43
N ARG A 432 -36.23 4.47 -3.52
CA ARG A 432 -36.60 3.05 -3.69
C ARG A 432 -36.83 2.33 -2.36
N GLN A 433 -36.13 2.73 -1.29
CA GLN A 433 -36.34 2.13 0.03
C GLN A 433 -37.67 2.54 0.67
N GLN A 434 -38.20 3.71 0.29
CA GLN A 434 -39.44 4.25 0.82
C GLN A 434 -40.72 3.77 0.10
N ASN A 435 -40.62 2.94 -0.94
CA ASN A 435 -41.79 2.45 -1.69
C ASN A 435 -41.77 0.93 -1.87
N GLU A 436 -42.90 0.27 -1.62
CA GLU A 436 -43.07 -1.15 -1.93
C GLU A 436 -42.93 -1.39 -3.44
N GLY A 437 -41.95 -2.21 -3.84
CA GLY A 437 -41.75 -2.65 -5.23
C GLY A 437 -40.53 -2.08 -5.97
N ASN A 438 -39.52 -1.55 -5.27
CA ASN A 438 -38.24 -1.13 -5.88
C ASN A 438 -38.34 -0.04 -6.97
N LYS A 439 -39.45 0.69 -7.01
CA LYS A 439 -39.71 1.82 -7.92
C LYS A 439 -39.90 3.10 -7.11
N ALA A 440 -39.10 4.12 -7.42
CA ALA A 440 -39.25 5.42 -6.79
C ALA A 440 -40.40 6.20 -7.43
N LYS A 441 -41.35 6.69 -6.62
CA LYS A 441 -42.35 7.67 -7.07
C LYS A 441 -41.67 9.03 -7.22
N LEU A 442 -41.56 9.50 -8.45
CA LEU A 442 -41.17 10.88 -8.73
C LEU A 442 -42.42 11.76 -8.64
N TYR A 443 -42.29 12.93 -7.99
CA TYR A 443 -43.35 13.91 -7.77
C TYR A 443 -44.46 13.48 -6.78
N ILE A 444 -44.06 13.31 -5.53
CA ILE A 444 -44.94 12.96 -4.40
C ILE A 444 -46.10 13.97 -4.26
N HIS A 445 -45.86 15.23 -4.62
CA HIS A 445 -46.77 16.38 -4.49
C HIS A 445 -47.84 16.45 -5.60
N LEU A 446 -47.77 15.62 -6.64
CA LEU A 446 -48.77 15.56 -7.71
C LEU A 446 -49.89 14.54 -7.43
N GLY A 447 -49.75 13.70 -6.40
CA GLY A 447 -50.76 12.71 -6.01
C GLY A 447 -51.86 13.26 -5.09
N ASP A 448 -51.58 14.35 -4.36
CA ASP A 448 -52.47 14.85 -3.29
C ASP A 448 -53.54 15.83 -3.79
N THR A 449 -53.52 16.23 -5.07
CA THR A 449 -54.53 17.14 -5.64
C THR A 449 -55.82 16.44 -6.10
N ASN A 450 -55.92 15.11 -6.03
CA ASN A 450 -57.13 14.39 -6.45
C ASN A 450 -58.13 14.11 -5.32
N SER A 451 -58.04 14.78 -4.16
CA SER A 451 -58.97 14.57 -3.03
C SER A 451 -59.65 15.84 -2.51
N GLN A 452 -59.49 16.98 -3.18
CA GLN A 452 -60.25 18.20 -2.90
C GLN A 452 -60.61 18.93 -4.19
N ASP A 453 -61.56 18.38 -4.94
CA ASP A 453 -62.40 19.15 -5.87
C ASP A 453 -63.66 18.33 -6.19
N GLN A 454 -64.48 18.12 -5.16
CA GLN A 454 -65.92 17.92 -5.33
C GLN A 454 -66.59 19.25 -5.01
N ASN A 455 -66.64 20.18 -5.98
CA ASN A 455 -67.68 21.20 -6.16
C ASN A 455 -67.24 22.26 -7.19
N ALA A 456 -67.61 22.07 -8.48
CA ALA A 456 -68.07 23.14 -9.40
C ALA A 456 -68.14 22.60 -10.85
N PRO A 457 -68.99 23.20 -11.72
CA PRO A 457 -69.75 22.46 -12.72
C PRO A 457 -69.09 22.38 -14.10
N SER A 458 -69.53 21.34 -14.81
CA SER A 458 -69.40 21.11 -16.24
C SER A 458 -69.48 22.37 -17.11
N GLY A 459 -68.38 22.68 -17.80
CA GLY A 459 -68.29 23.70 -18.84
C GLY A 459 -67.53 23.17 -20.05
N ILE A 460 -68.29 22.78 -21.07
CA ILE A 460 -67.85 22.48 -22.43
C ILE A 460 -67.27 23.75 -23.06
N LEU A 461 -66.11 23.69 -23.73
CA LEU A 461 -65.92 24.27 -25.08
C LEU A 461 -64.58 23.92 -25.74
N LYS A 462 -64.72 23.56 -27.03
CA LYS A 462 -63.73 23.28 -28.06
C LYS A 462 -62.92 24.54 -28.43
N GLN A 463 -61.61 24.41 -28.65
CA GLN A 463 -60.96 24.40 -29.98
C GLN A 463 -59.47 24.12 -29.83
#